data_AF-A0A520JDP9-F1
#
_entry.id   AF-A0A520JDP9-F1
#
_cell.length_a   1.000
_cell.length_b   1.000
_cell.length_c   1.000
_cell.angle_alpha   90.00
_cell.angle_beta   90.00
_cell.angle_gamma   90.00
#
_symmetry.space_group_name_H-M   'P 1'
#
loop_
_entity.id
_entity.type
_entity.pdbx_description
1 polymer ?
#
loop_
_entity_poly.entity_id
_entity_poly.type
_entity_poly.pdbx_seq_one_letter_code
_entity_poly.pdbx_strand_id
1 'polypeptide(L)' 'DAYNAVKRDEKGYASVAELGQLAGNRSSFDARNYGFNRLSDLIETIPNFQHERREGGRSFVKRLR' A
#
# COMPACT_ATOMS: atom_id res chain seq x y z
N ASP A 1 11.76 4.34 4.48
CA ASP A 1 10.62 4.11 3.58
C ASP A 1 9.56 3.28 4.28
N ALA A 2 8.28 3.69 4.24
CA ALA A 2 7.19 3.00 4.92
C ALA A 2 7.02 1.55 4.42
N TYR A 3 7.22 1.31 3.11
CA TYR A 3 7.06 -0.03 2.52
C TYR A 3 8.05 -1.07 3.06
N ASN A 4 9.25 -0.65 3.47
CA ASN A 4 10.27 -1.55 4.03
C ASN A 4 10.04 -1.90 5.51
N ALA A 5 9.17 -1.17 6.19
CA ALA A 5 8.92 -1.34 7.61
C ALA A 5 7.60 -2.08 7.93
N VAL A 6 6.78 -2.38 6.91
CA VAL A 6 5.57 -3.19 7.06
C VAL A 6 5.92 -4.68 7.01
N LYS A 7 5.26 -5.49 7.85
CA LYS A 7 5.40 -6.94 7.81
C LYS A 7 4.82 -7.48 6.50
N ARG A 8 5.50 -8.46 5.92
CA ARG A 8 5.06 -9.13 4.70
C ARG A 8 4.59 -10.54 5.02
N ASP A 9 3.62 -11.00 4.25
CA ASP A 9 3.20 -12.40 4.29
C ASP A 9 4.22 -13.32 3.59
N GLU A 10 3.92 -14.62 3.59
CA GLU A 10 4.73 -15.65 2.94
C GLU A 10 4.90 -15.46 1.43
N LYS A 11 3.95 -14.76 0.78
CA LYS A 11 3.98 -14.44 -0.65
C LYS A 11 4.73 -13.12 -0.94
N GLY A 12 5.19 -12.43 0.10
CA GLY A 12 5.93 -11.17 0.04
C GLY A 12 5.05 -9.92 -0.09
N TYR A 13 3.75 -10.01 0.21
CA TYR A 13 2.83 -8.87 0.18
C TYR A 13 2.71 -8.19 1.54
N ALA A 14 2.59 -6.87 1.52
CA ALA A 14 2.28 -6.04 2.67
C ALA A 14 0.79 -5.64 2.68
N SER A 15 0.21 -5.46 3.86
CA SER A 15 -1.15 -4.91 4.00
C SER A 15 -1.17 -3.44 3.59
N VAL A 16 -2.11 -3.06 2.72
CA VAL A 16 -2.28 -1.65 2.30
C VAL A 16 -2.73 -0.78 3.48
N ALA A 17 -3.52 -1.33 4.40
CA ALA A 17 -3.98 -0.60 5.58
C ALA A 17 -2.81 -0.27 6.52
N GLU A 18 -1.96 -1.25 6.82
CA GLU A 18 -0.76 -1.03 7.64
C GLU A 18 0.23 -0.09 6.95
N LEU A 19 0.41 -0.24 5.64
CA LEU A 19 1.24 0.66 4.84
C LEU A 19 0.76 2.10 4.91
N GLY A 20 -0.55 2.33 4.78
CA GLY A 20 -1.14 3.66 4.86
C GLY A 20 -0.99 4.29 6.24
N GLN A 21 -1.24 3.53 7.30
CA GLN A 21 -1.02 4.01 8.67
C GLN A 21 0.45 4.38 8.90
N LEU A 22 1.37 3.55 8.41
CA LEU A 22 2.79 3.78 8.59
C LEU A 22 3.31 4.96 7.75
N ALA A 23 2.81 5.11 6.52
CA ALA A 23 3.13 6.24 5.66
C ALA A 23 2.65 7.55 6.29
N GLY A 24 1.39 7.62 6.73
CA GLY A 24 0.86 8.83 7.38
C GLY A 24 1.57 9.19 8.68
N ASN A 25 1.99 8.20 9.46
CA ASN A 25 2.69 8.45 10.73
C ASN A 25 4.18 8.81 10.57
N ARG A 26 4.80 8.52 9.43
CA ARG A 26 6.25 8.66 9.21
C ARG A 26 6.65 9.64 8.12
N SER A 27 5.69 10.14 7.34
CA SER A 27 5.94 11.14 6.31
C SER A 27 4.73 12.06 6.14
N SER A 28 4.93 13.20 5.47
CA SER A 28 3.86 14.11 5.04
C SER A 28 3.03 13.54 3.87
N PHE A 29 2.99 12.22 3.72
CA PHE A 29 2.35 11.55 2.60
C PHE A 29 0.85 11.35 2.87
N ASP A 30 0.02 11.85 1.94
CA ASP A 30 -1.41 11.55 1.86
C ASP A 30 -1.77 11.29 0.39
N ALA A 31 -2.51 10.21 0.12
CA ALA A 31 -3.00 9.86 -1.21
C ALA A 31 -3.89 10.95 -1.83
N ARG A 32 -4.56 11.75 -0.98
CA ARG A 32 -5.39 12.88 -1.41
C ARG A 32 -4.62 13.97 -2.11
N ASN A 33 -3.35 14.16 -1.77
CA ASN A 33 -2.48 15.12 -2.45
C ASN A 33 -2.23 14.75 -3.92
N TYR A 34 -2.53 13.50 -4.30
CA TYR A 34 -2.41 12.98 -5.65
C TYR A 34 -3.78 12.79 -6.34
N GLY A 35 -4.87 13.31 -5.75
CA GLY A 35 -6.22 13.24 -6.32
C GLY A 35 -6.97 11.93 -6.02
N PHE A 36 -6.47 11.09 -5.12
CA PHE A 36 -7.11 9.81 -4.77
C PHE A 36 -7.78 9.87 -3.39
N ASN A 37 -8.99 9.32 -3.30
CA ASN A 37 -9.73 9.25 -2.04
C ASN A 37 -9.20 8.15 -1.10
N ARG A 38 -8.52 7.14 -1.65
CA ARG A 38 -7.97 6.00 -0.91
C ARG A 38 -6.57 5.68 -1.41
N LEU A 39 -5.74 5.18 -0.49
CA LEU A 39 -4.39 4.72 -0.82
C LEU A 39 -4.40 3.53 -1.79
N SER A 40 -5.39 2.63 -1.69
CA SER A 40 -5.55 1.52 -2.62
C SER A 40 -5.62 2.01 -4.07
N ASP A 41 -6.42 3.04 -4.30
CA ASP A 41 -6.69 3.58 -5.64
C ASP A 41 -5.42 4.21 -6.22
N LEU A 42 -4.64 4.92 -5.39
CA LEU A 42 -3.33 5.42 -5.77
C LEU A 42 -2.36 4.28 -6.11
N ILE A 43 -2.26 3.26 -5.26
CA ILE A 43 -1.33 2.13 -5.46
C ILE A 43 -1.65 1.39 -6.77
N GLU A 44 -2.94 1.20 -7.09
CA GLU A 44 -3.38 0.56 -8.33
C GLU A 44 -2.88 1.28 -9.60
N THR A 45 -2.64 2.59 -9.52
CA THR A 45 -2.09 3.36 -10.65
C THR A 45 -0.57 3.29 -10.79
N ILE A 46 0.13 2.74 -9.79
CA ILE A 46 1.60 2.69 -9.81
C ILE A 46 2.04 1.33 -10.41
N PRO A 47 2.64 1.30 -11.61
CA PRO A 47 2.97 0.05 -12.29
C PRO A 47 4.02 -0.79 -11.56
N ASN A 48 4.82 -0.16 -10.68
CA ASN A 48 5.85 -0.83 -9.90
C ASN A 48 5.28 -1.57 -8.68
N PHE A 49 3.96 -1.63 -8.53
CA PHE A 49 3.29 -2.36 -7.47
C PHE A 49 2.26 -3.32 -8.04
N GLN A 50 2.33 -4.56 -7.59
CA GLN A 50 1.27 -5.53 -7.76
C GLN A 50 0.28 -5.38 -6.60
N HIS A 51 -0.98 -5.12 -6.93
CA HIS A 51 -2.08 -5.04 -5.98
C HIS A 51 -2.93 -6.32 -6.03
N GLU A 52 -3.29 -6.85 -4.86
CA GLU A 52 -4.20 -7.98 -4.71
C GLU A 52 -5.30 -7.64 -3.71
N ARG A 53 -6.55 -7.90 -4.11
CA ARG A 53 -7.68 -7.93 -3.18
C ARG A 53 -8.01 -9.37 -2.83
N ARG A 54 -7.94 -9.70 -1.54
CA ARG A 54 -8.13 -11.06 -1.02
C ARG A 54 -9.46 -11.18 -0.28
N GLU A 55 -9.75 -12.39 0.21
CA GLU A 55 -10.95 -12.66 1.00
C GLU A 55 -11.14 -11.66 2.15
N GLY A 56 -12.40 -11.30 2.38
CA GLY A 56 -12.77 -10.26 3.35
C GLY A 56 -12.50 -8.83 2.89
N GLY A 57 -12.22 -8.61 1.60
CA GLY A 57 -12.04 -7.27 1.02
C GLY A 57 -10.72 -6.59 1.39
N ARG A 58 -9.76 -7.34 1.95
CA ARG A 58 -8.46 -6.82 2.36
C ARG A 58 -7.56 -6.62 1.14
N SER A 59 -6.95 -5.43 1.06
CA SER A 59 -6.01 -5.06 0.01
C SER A 59 -4.56 -5.27 0.44
N PHE A 60 -3.79 -5.88 -0.45
CA PHE A 60 -2.39 -6.24 -0.26
C PHE A 60 -1.57 -5.71 -1.44
N VAL A 61 -0.33 -5.32 -1.16
CA VAL A 61 0.57 -4.74 -2.15
C VAL A 61 1.95 -5.38 -2.09
N LYS A 62 2.53 -5.64 -3.26
CA LYS A 62 3.89 -6.12 -3.42
C LYS A 62 4.61 -5.26 -4.45
N ARG A 63 5.78 -4.74 -4.09
CA ARG A 63 6.65 -3.99 -4.99
C ARG A 63 7.26 -4.92 -6.02
N LEU A 64 7.08 -4.58 -7.29
CA LEU A 64 7.75 -5.18 -8.44
C LEU A 64 9.13 -4.55 -8.59
N ARG A 65 10.09 -5.33 -9.08
CA ARG A 65 11.48 -4.89 -9.29
C ARG A 65 11.63 -4.14 -10.59
#